data_AF-A0A8B7K6W3-F1
#
_entry.id   AF-A0A8B7K6W3-F1
#
_cell.length_a   1.000
_cell.length_b   1.000
_cell.length_c   1.000
_cell.angle_alpha   90.00
_cell.angle_beta   90.00
_cell.angle_gamma   90.00
#
_symmetry.space_group_name_H-M   'P 1'
#
loop_
_entity.id
_entity.type
_entity.pdbx_description
1 polymer ?
#
loop_
_entity_poly.entity_id
_entity_poly.type
_entity_poly.pdbx_seq_one_letter_code
_entity_poly.pdbx_strand_id
1 'polypeptide(L)'
;MAKSKNHTTHNQSRKWHRNGIKKPRSQRYESLKGVDPKFLRNMRFAKKHNKKGLKKMQANNVKAMNARAEAIKALVKPKEVKPKIPKGSSRKLSPLAYIAYPKLGKCARTHIAKGLRLCWPKAKDKAQTKAAATAPAPAPAPALAPAPAPAQSPKGTQAPTKAPE
;
A
#
# COMPACT_ATOMS: atom_id res chain seq x y z
N MET A 1 -7.19 53.83 55.75
CA MET A 1 -6.91 53.45 54.34
C MET A 1 -7.31 52.00 54.12
N ALA A 2 -7.94 51.68 52.98
CA ALA A 2 -8.12 50.29 52.55
C ALA A 2 -6.81 49.75 51.93
N LYS A 3 -6.49 48.46 52.14
CA LYS A 3 -5.30 47.81 51.57
C LYS A 3 -5.69 47.05 50.29
N SER A 4 -4.90 47.21 49.23
CA SER A 4 -5.04 46.47 47.97
C SER A 4 -4.01 45.32 47.88
N LYS A 5 -4.02 44.54 46.78
CA LYS A 5 -3.09 43.42 46.58
C LYS A 5 -1.89 43.85 45.72
N ASN A 6 -0.70 43.74 46.31
CA ASN A 6 0.54 44.28 45.72
C ASN A 6 1.01 43.56 44.43
N HIS A 7 0.78 42.25 44.27
CA HIS A 7 1.25 41.48 43.11
C HIS A 7 0.40 40.22 42.84
N THR A 8 0.32 39.78 41.58
CA THR A 8 -0.22 38.45 41.23
C THR A 8 0.17 37.92 39.83
N THR A 9 0.55 36.64 39.78
CA THR A 9 0.81 35.89 38.54
C THR A 9 -0.36 34.99 38.11
N HIS A 10 -1.49 34.98 38.87
CA HIS A 10 -2.55 33.97 38.79
C HIS A 10 -3.11 33.71 37.37
N ASN A 11 -3.36 34.76 36.57
CA ASN A 11 -3.91 34.61 35.22
C ASN A 11 -2.87 34.73 34.09
N GLN A 12 -1.57 34.83 34.40
CA GLN A 12 -0.54 35.07 33.38
C GLN A 12 -0.31 33.81 32.53
N SER A 13 -0.10 32.65 33.16
CA SER A 13 0.07 31.37 32.46
C SER A 13 -1.12 31.04 31.54
N ARG A 14 -2.36 31.23 31.99
CA ARG A 14 -3.56 31.01 31.18
C ARG A 14 -3.58 31.88 29.91
N LYS A 15 -3.16 33.15 30.00
CA LYS A 15 -3.03 34.04 28.83
C LYS A 15 -1.94 33.58 27.86
N TRP A 16 -0.77 33.19 28.36
CA TRP A 16 0.33 32.69 27.51
C TRP A 16 -0.05 31.41 26.76
N HIS A 17 -0.83 30.54 27.40
CA HIS A 17 -1.23 29.26 26.80
C HIS A 17 -2.41 29.36 25.83
N ARG A 18 -3.25 30.42 25.85
CA ARG A 18 -4.36 30.59 24.88
C ARG A 18 -3.91 30.47 23.42
N ASN A 19 -2.78 31.09 23.09
CA ASN A 19 -2.21 31.04 21.72
C ASN A 19 -1.13 29.92 21.60
N GLY A 20 -0.75 29.31 22.73
CA GLY A 20 0.35 28.37 22.89
C GLY A 20 1.72 29.04 22.84
N ILE A 21 2.57 28.75 23.83
CA ILE A 21 3.97 29.22 23.86
C ILE A 21 4.74 28.52 22.74
N LYS A 22 4.97 29.22 21.62
CA LYS A 22 5.67 28.65 20.46
C LYS A 22 7.18 28.65 20.71
N LYS A 23 7.85 27.54 20.38
CA LYS A 23 9.32 27.47 20.30
C LYS A 23 9.81 28.31 19.10
N PRO A 24 11.02 28.89 19.16
CA PRO A 24 11.62 29.58 18.00
C PRO A 24 11.76 28.62 16.81
N ARG A 25 11.66 29.16 15.59
CA ARG A 25 11.73 28.36 14.37
C ARG A 25 13.18 28.01 14.04
N SER A 26 13.55 26.75 14.27
CA SER A 26 14.79 26.16 13.76
C SER A 26 14.84 26.21 12.23
N GLN A 27 15.98 26.60 11.66
CA GLN A 27 16.21 26.70 10.22
C GLN A 27 17.47 25.91 9.83
N ARG A 28 17.48 25.30 8.63
CA ARG A 28 18.61 24.42 8.20
C ARG A 28 19.96 25.14 8.18
N TYR A 29 19.97 26.43 7.86
CA TYR A 29 21.16 27.27 7.84
C TYR A 29 20.88 28.55 8.61
N GLU A 30 21.63 28.79 9.68
CA GLU A 30 21.50 29.97 10.53
C GLU A 30 22.43 31.11 10.10
N SER A 31 22.27 32.29 10.69
CA SER A 31 23.11 33.46 10.38
C SER A 31 24.48 33.35 11.04
N LEU A 32 25.54 33.68 10.32
CA LEU A 32 26.92 33.69 10.86
C LEU A 32 27.28 35.04 11.52
N LYS A 33 26.31 35.67 12.21
CA LYS A 33 26.51 36.90 12.98
C LYS A 33 27.16 36.55 14.33
N GLY A 34 28.19 37.30 14.74
CA GLY A 34 28.95 37.03 15.98
C GLY A 34 30.08 36.00 15.83
N VAL A 35 30.25 35.40 14.66
CA VAL A 35 31.42 34.54 14.34
C VAL A 35 32.66 35.43 14.10
N ASP A 36 33.83 34.95 14.51
CA ASP A 36 35.13 35.64 14.39
C ASP A 36 35.34 36.30 13.01
N PRO A 37 35.60 37.63 12.94
CA PRO A 37 35.92 38.34 11.71
C PRO A 37 37.11 37.77 10.92
N LYS A 38 38.15 37.21 11.56
CA LYS A 38 39.34 36.64 10.88
C LYS A 38 38.96 35.36 10.11
N PHE A 39 38.25 34.44 10.76
CA PHE A 39 37.64 33.27 10.14
C PHE A 39 36.64 33.65 9.03
N LEU A 40 35.74 34.61 9.29
CA LEU A 40 34.76 35.07 8.31
C LEU A 40 35.42 35.66 7.05
N ARG A 41 36.53 36.39 7.19
CA ARG A 41 37.33 36.87 6.05
C ARG A 41 37.88 35.69 5.22
N ASN A 42 38.54 34.73 5.85
CA ASN A 42 39.08 33.55 5.15
C ASN A 42 37.99 32.75 4.42
N MET A 43 36.89 32.43 5.11
CA MET A 43 35.76 31.72 4.51
C MET A 43 35.17 32.47 3.30
N ARG A 44 35.10 33.81 3.34
CA ARG A 44 34.65 34.63 2.20
C ARG A 44 35.63 34.54 1.02
N PHE A 45 36.95 34.56 1.26
CA PHE A 45 37.95 34.36 0.19
C PHE A 45 37.89 32.96 -0.43
N ALA A 46 37.76 31.90 0.38
CA ALA A 46 37.57 30.54 -0.13
C ALA A 46 36.32 30.44 -1.02
N LYS A 47 35.17 30.93 -0.54
CA LYS A 47 33.91 30.98 -1.32
C LYS A 47 34.03 31.82 -2.59
N LYS A 48 34.78 32.94 -2.57
CA LYS A 48 35.07 33.79 -3.76
C LYS A 48 35.85 33.04 -4.84
N HIS A 49 36.78 32.16 -4.47
CA HIS A 49 37.72 31.54 -5.41
C HIS A 49 37.39 30.10 -5.84
N ASN A 50 36.37 29.46 -5.24
CA ASN A 50 35.88 28.12 -5.62
C ASN A 50 35.69 27.91 -7.14
N LYS A 51 35.29 28.94 -7.90
CA LYS A 51 35.15 28.87 -9.37
C LYS A 51 36.42 28.40 -10.09
N LYS A 52 37.62 28.67 -9.56
CA LYS A 52 38.91 28.25 -10.14
C LYS A 52 39.07 26.72 -10.23
N GLY A 53 38.47 25.97 -9.29
CA GLY A 53 38.59 24.50 -9.23
C GLY A 53 37.59 23.73 -10.10
N LEU A 54 36.60 24.41 -10.69
CA LEU A 54 35.38 23.77 -11.20
C LEU A 54 35.63 22.70 -12.28
N LYS A 55 36.51 22.98 -13.26
CA LYS A 55 36.84 22.01 -14.32
C LYS A 55 37.45 20.71 -13.77
N LYS A 56 38.33 20.81 -12.76
CA LYS A 56 38.96 19.64 -12.10
C LYS A 56 37.92 18.83 -11.32
N MET A 57 37.02 19.50 -10.61
CA MET A 57 35.92 18.88 -9.87
C MET A 57 34.94 18.16 -10.81
N GLN A 58 34.53 18.79 -11.91
CA GLN A 58 33.67 18.18 -12.92
C GLN A 58 34.29 16.90 -13.51
N ALA A 59 35.56 16.94 -13.92
CA ALA A 59 36.25 15.78 -14.47
C ALA A 59 36.36 14.62 -13.45
N ASN A 60 36.58 14.91 -12.16
CA ASN A 60 36.58 13.90 -11.11
C ASN A 60 35.17 13.32 -10.87
N ASN A 61 34.14 14.16 -10.81
CA ASN A 61 32.75 13.73 -10.65
C ASN A 61 32.28 12.82 -11.80
N VAL A 62 32.61 13.16 -13.05
CA VAL A 62 32.29 12.31 -14.21
C VAL A 62 32.98 10.94 -14.11
N LYS A 63 34.28 10.90 -13.77
CA LYS A 63 34.99 9.62 -13.52
C LYS A 63 34.31 8.79 -12.42
N ALA A 64 33.90 9.41 -11.32
CA ALA A 64 33.21 8.74 -10.22
C ALA A 64 31.82 8.22 -10.62
N MET A 65 31.06 8.94 -11.45
CA MET A 65 29.76 8.48 -11.95
C MET A 65 29.91 7.34 -12.96
N ASN A 66 30.89 7.40 -13.86
CA ASN A 66 31.17 6.31 -14.80
C ASN A 66 31.58 5.01 -14.07
N ALA A 67 32.42 5.11 -13.03
CA ALA A 67 32.79 3.97 -12.19
C ALA A 67 31.57 3.35 -11.48
N ARG A 68 30.63 4.17 -10.98
CA ARG A 68 29.36 3.71 -10.41
C ARG A 68 28.46 3.05 -11.46
N ALA A 69 28.39 3.58 -12.68
CA ALA A 69 27.59 3.02 -13.76
C ALA A 69 28.08 1.62 -14.17
N GLU A 70 29.39 1.44 -14.32
CA GLU A 70 29.97 0.11 -14.62
C GLU A 70 29.82 -0.86 -13.45
N ALA A 71 29.91 -0.40 -12.19
CA ALA A 71 29.63 -1.25 -11.02
C ALA A 71 28.15 -1.72 -10.97
N ILE A 72 27.19 -0.84 -11.26
CA ILE A 72 25.77 -1.20 -11.38
C ILE A 72 25.56 -2.19 -12.54
N LYS A 73 26.18 -1.95 -13.69
CA LYS A 73 26.12 -2.81 -14.88
C LYS A 73 26.74 -4.19 -14.65
N ALA A 74 27.79 -4.28 -13.83
CA ALA A 74 28.37 -5.55 -13.36
C ALA A 74 27.44 -6.29 -12.39
N LEU A 75 26.73 -5.58 -11.50
CA LEU A 75 25.72 -6.19 -10.62
C LEU A 75 24.49 -6.69 -11.40
N VAL A 76 24.04 -5.93 -12.40
CA VAL A 76 22.90 -6.27 -13.28
C VAL A 76 23.24 -7.39 -14.27
N LYS A 77 24.53 -7.69 -14.48
CA LYS A 77 25.02 -8.91 -15.15
C LYS A 77 25.57 -9.91 -14.12
N PRO A 78 24.73 -10.58 -13.31
CA PRO A 78 25.21 -11.54 -12.33
C PRO A 78 26.01 -12.66 -13.02
N LYS A 79 27.26 -12.85 -12.59
CA LYS A 79 28.08 -14.02 -12.97
C LYS A 79 27.31 -15.29 -12.60
N GLU A 80 27.28 -16.28 -13.49
CA GLU A 80 26.35 -17.43 -13.44
C GLU A 80 26.65 -18.47 -12.34
N VAL A 81 26.65 -18.06 -11.08
CA VAL A 81 26.62 -18.96 -9.93
C VAL A 81 25.22 -19.56 -9.83
N LYS A 82 25.01 -20.70 -10.49
CA LYS A 82 23.74 -21.44 -10.52
C LYS A 82 23.18 -21.62 -9.09
N PRO A 83 22.08 -20.94 -8.71
CA PRO A 83 21.57 -21.02 -7.35
C PRO A 83 20.89 -22.37 -7.15
N LYS A 84 21.53 -23.25 -6.36
CA LYS A 84 21.10 -24.64 -6.14
C LYS A 84 19.96 -24.73 -5.11
N ILE A 85 18.87 -23.99 -5.36
CA ILE A 85 17.75 -23.80 -4.43
C ILE A 85 16.97 -25.13 -4.26
N PRO A 86 16.80 -25.65 -3.03
CA PRO A 86 15.96 -26.81 -2.79
C PRO A 86 14.49 -26.46 -3.01
N LYS A 87 13.77 -27.29 -3.79
CA LYS A 87 12.38 -27.05 -4.21
C LYS A 87 11.37 -27.44 -3.12
N GLY A 88 11.36 -26.69 -2.02
CA GLY A 88 10.53 -26.96 -0.83
C GLY A 88 9.15 -26.28 -0.81
N SER A 89 8.26 -26.81 0.04
CA SER A 89 6.88 -26.36 0.35
C SER A 89 5.81 -26.57 -0.74
N SER A 90 4.53 -26.62 -0.32
CA SER A 90 3.48 -27.38 -1.02
C SER A 90 2.77 -26.61 -2.16
N ARG A 91 2.78 -27.21 -3.36
CA ARG A 91 2.04 -26.76 -4.57
C ARG A 91 0.52 -26.65 -4.41
N LYS A 92 -0.06 -27.01 -3.26
CA LYS A 92 -1.51 -26.97 -2.99
C LYS A 92 -1.92 -25.75 -2.16
N LEU A 93 -1.05 -25.23 -1.28
CA LEU A 93 -1.37 -24.06 -0.45
C LEU A 93 -1.07 -22.74 -1.16
N SER A 94 0.04 -22.67 -1.92
CA SER A 94 0.42 -21.42 -2.62
C SER A 94 -0.58 -20.96 -3.70
N PRO A 95 -1.27 -21.83 -4.48
CA PRO A 95 -2.31 -21.37 -5.40
C PRO A 95 -3.55 -20.85 -4.66
N LEU A 96 -3.93 -21.46 -3.52
CA LEU A 96 -5.08 -21.02 -2.73
C LEU A 96 -4.83 -19.64 -2.12
N ALA A 97 -3.63 -19.41 -1.56
CA ALA A 97 -3.21 -18.08 -1.09
C ALA A 97 -3.22 -17.03 -2.23
N TYR A 98 -2.74 -17.39 -3.43
CA TYR A 98 -2.77 -16.51 -4.60
C TYR A 98 -4.20 -16.19 -5.07
N ILE A 99 -5.09 -17.19 -5.13
CA ILE A 99 -6.50 -17.03 -5.52
C ILE A 99 -7.27 -16.21 -4.47
N ALA A 100 -6.97 -16.36 -3.18
CA ALA A 100 -7.53 -15.53 -2.11
C ALA A 100 -7.05 -14.08 -2.17
N TYR A 101 -5.79 -13.82 -2.55
CA TYR A 101 -5.20 -12.49 -2.46
C TYR A 101 -5.99 -11.43 -3.28
N PRO A 102 -6.43 -10.31 -2.69
CA PRO A 102 -7.41 -9.41 -3.31
C PRO A 102 -6.98 -8.81 -4.66
N LYS A 103 -5.68 -8.55 -4.87
CA LYS A 103 -5.16 -7.92 -6.09
C LYS A 103 -4.82 -8.93 -7.19
N LEU A 104 -4.06 -9.98 -6.89
CA LEU A 104 -3.52 -10.91 -7.89
C LEU A 104 -4.52 -12.01 -8.30
N GLY A 105 -5.29 -12.54 -7.34
CA GLY A 105 -6.27 -13.60 -7.60
C GLY A 105 -7.51 -13.15 -8.39
N LYS A 106 -7.65 -11.86 -8.75
CA LYS A 106 -8.84 -11.31 -9.43
C LYS A 106 -9.23 -12.10 -10.68
N CYS A 107 -8.29 -12.26 -11.62
CA CYS A 107 -8.54 -12.94 -12.89
C CYS A 107 -8.91 -14.41 -12.67
N ALA A 108 -8.21 -15.10 -11.76
CA ALA A 108 -8.51 -16.49 -11.40
C ALA A 108 -9.91 -16.66 -10.80
N ARG A 109 -10.31 -15.79 -9.85
CA ARG A 109 -11.66 -15.79 -9.27
C ARG A 109 -12.73 -15.52 -10.34
N THR A 110 -12.50 -14.59 -11.27
CA THR A 110 -13.44 -14.36 -12.38
C THR A 110 -13.51 -15.51 -13.39
N HIS A 111 -12.40 -16.22 -13.63
CA HIS A 111 -12.39 -17.40 -14.50
C HIS A 111 -13.18 -18.56 -13.88
N ILE A 112 -12.94 -18.84 -12.59
CA ILE A 112 -13.70 -19.85 -11.83
C ILE A 112 -15.21 -19.49 -11.83
N ALA A 113 -15.56 -18.24 -11.54
CA ALA A 113 -16.95 -17.78 -11.55
C ALA A 113 -17.62 -17.83 -12.94
N LYS A 114 -16.85 -17.70 -14.03
CA LYS A 114 -17.35 -17.94 -15.41
C LYS A 114 -17.56 -19.42 -15.66
N GLY A 115 -16.58 -20.27 -15.37
CA GLY A 115 -16.69 -21.73 -15.55
C GLY A 115 -17.85 -22.36 -14.78
N LEU A 116 -18.11 -21.89 -13.54
CA LEU A 116 -19.25 -22.32 -12.73
C LEU A 116 -20.62 -21.85 -13.24
N ARG A 117 -20.67 -20.87 -14.15
CA ARG A 117 -21.92 -20.33 -14.72
C ARG A 117 -22.16 -20.75 -16.18
N LEU A 118 -21.10 -21.09 -16.91
CA LEU A 118 -21.12 -21.27 -18.36
C LEU A 118 -21.11 -22.77 -18.72
N CYS A 119 -22.23 -23.45 -18.48
CA CYS A 119 -22.43 -24.82 -18.93
C CYS A 119 -22.58 -24.85 -20.46
N TRP A 120 -21.61 -25.41 -21.18
CA TRP A 120 -21.72 -25.69 -22.61
C TRP A 120 -22.30 -27.10 -22.82
N PRO A 121 -23.54 -27.25 -23.30
CA PRO A 121 -24.03 -28.55 -23.75
C PRO A 121 -23.30 -28.94 -25.03
N LYS A 122 -22.38 -29.92 -24.94
CA LYS A 122 -21.74 -30.50 -26.12
C LYS A 122 -22.72 -31.46 -26.79
N ALA A 123 -23.52 -30.93 -27.72
CA ALA A 123 -24.63 -31.64 -28.35
C ALA A 123 -24.22 -33.02 -28.93
N LYS A 124 -25.00 -34.03 -28.59
CA LYS A 124 -25.08 -35.35 -29.24
C LYS A 124 -26.52 -35.83 -29.15
N ASP A 125 -27.02 -36.43 -30.23
CA ASP A 125 -28.44 -36.75 -30.37
C ASP A 125 -28.83 -38.17 -29.92
N LYS A 126 -29.97 -38.21 -29.22
CA LYS A 126 -31.01 -39.26 -29.18
C LYS A 126 -30.72 -40.66 -28.58
N ALA A 127 -31.88 -41.29 -28.29
CA ALA A 127 -32.15 -42.72 -28.03
C ALA A 127 -31.84 -43.24 -26.60
N GLN A 128 -32.68 -44.07 -25.96
CA GLN A 128 -34.05 -44.53 -26.28
C GLN A 128 -34.71 -45.25 -25.07
N THR A 129 -36.07 -45.18 -24.91
CA THR A 129 -36.98 -46.19 -24.28
C THR A 129 -36.70 -46.72 -22.84
N LYS A 130 -37.59 -47.36 -22.05
CA LYS A 130 -39.07 -47.50 -21.91
C LYS A 130 -39.37 -48.05 -20.48
N ALA A 131 -40.58 -47.80 -19.97
CA ALA A 131 -41.57 -48.70 -19.32
C ALA A 131 -41.14 -50.05 -18.65
N ALA A 132 -41.80 -50.60 -17.62
CA ALA A 132 -42.95 -50.17 -16.78
C ALA A 132 -43.16 -51.12 -15.55
N ALA A 133 -44.17 -50.83 -14.71
CA ALA A 133 -44.78 -51.67 -13.64
C ALA A 133 -43.92 -51.92 -12.37
N THR A 134 -44.44 -52.27 -11.18
CA THR A 134 -45.82 -52.55 -10.70
C THR A 134 -45.98 -52.11 -9.23
N ALA A 135 -47.22 -52.00 -8.71
CA ALA A 135 -47.53 -51.80 -7.27
C ALA A 135 -48.26 -53.04 -6.69
N PRO A 136 -48.42 -53.20 -5.35
CA PRO A 136 -49.45 -52.45 -4.60
C PRO A 136 -49.04 -51.99 -3.18
N ALA A 137 -49.96 -51.30 -2.48
CA ALA A 137 -49.88 -50.94 -1.06
C ALA A 137 -51.01 -51.62 -0.25
N PRO A 138 -51.04 -51.49 1.10
CA PRO A 138 -51.94 -50.49 1.67
C PRO A 138 -51.35 -49.70 2.88
N ALA A 139 -52.08 -48.68 3.33
CA ALA A 139 -51.79 -47.84 4.51
C ALA A 139 -52.82 -48.10 5.65
N PRO A 140 -52.76 -47.40 6.81
CA PRO A 140 -53.26 -46.01 6.89
C PRO A 140 -52.34 -45.01 7.63
N ALA A 141 -52.74 -43.73 7.63
CA ALA A 141 -52.08 -42.57 8.25
C ALA A 141 -52.88 -42.11 9.51
N PRO A 142 -52.83 -40.85 10.07
CA PRO A 142 -52.19 -39.57 9.69
C PRO A 142 -51.31 -38.95 10.83
N ALA A 143 -50.83 -37.69 10.89
CA ALA A 143 -51.17 -36.47 10.15
C ALA A 143 -50.05 -35.37 10.05
N LEU A 144 -50.05 -34.65 8.93
CA LEU A 144 -49.85 -33.18 8.75
C LEU A 144 -48.58 -32.43 9.28
N ALA A 145 -47.54 -32.46 8.44
CA ALA A 145 -46.73 -31.36 7.87
C ALA A 145 -46.59 -29.93 8.51
N PRO A 146 -45.37 -29.33 8.49
CA PRO A 146 -45.09 -27.90 8.67
C PRO A 146 -44.83 -27.12 7.35
N ALA A 147 -44.65 -25.78 7.41
CA ALA A 147 -44.23 -24.94 6.26
C ALA A 147 -43.39 -23.69 6.67
N PRO A 148 -42.30 -23.31 5.97
CA PRO A 148 -41.45 -22.15 6.32
C PRO A 148 -41.15 -21.12 5.20
N ALA A 149 -40.69 -19.91 5.60
CA ALA A 149 -39.72 -19.03 4.88
C ALA A 149 -40.15 -18.39 3.52
N PRO A 150 -39.31 -17.55 2.83
CA PRO A 150 -38.48 -16.40 3.25
C PRO A 150 -38.64 -15.18 2.27
N ALA A 151 -37.54 -14.50 1.88
CA ALA A 151 -37.32 -13.62 0.70
C ALA A 151 -37.49 -12.09 0.88
N GLN A 152 -36.79 -11.17 0.18
CA GLN A 152 -35.58 -11.25 -0.68
C GLN A 152 -34.86 -9.87 -0.88
N SER A 153 -33.71 -9.88 -1.59
CA SER A 153 -32.88 -8.75 -2.13
C SER A 153 -33.49 -8.09 -3.42
N PRO A 154 -32.82 -7.35 -4.37
CA PRO A 154 -31.39 -6.95 -4.56
C PRO A 154 -31.06 -5.58 -5.28
N LYS A 155 -29.75 -5.32 -5.57
CA LYS A 155 -29.15 -4.33 -6.54
C LYS A 155 -29.36 -2.83 -6.19
N GLY A 156 -28.53 -1.84 -6.57
CA GLY A 156 -27.29 -1.69 -7.39
C GLY A 156 -26.80 -0.21 -7.30
N THR A 157 -25.90 0.41 -8.09
CA THR A 157 -24.92 0.02 -9.13
C THR A 157 -23.95 1.22 -9.42
N GLN A 158 -22.63 0.99 -9.49
CA GLN A 158 -21.55 1.93 -9.92
C GLN A 158 -21.30 3.24 -9.12
N ALA A 159 -20.10 3.81 -9.29
CA ALA A 159 -19.63 5.11 -8.76
C ALA A 159 -18.66 5.74 -9.79
N PRO A 160 -18.40 7.08 -9.74
CA PRO A 160 -17.05 7.48 -9.30
C PRO A 160 -16.88 8.88 -8.64
N THR A 161 -15.82 8.97 -7.84
CA THR A 161 -14.93 10.15 -7.62
C THR A 161 -15.37 11.43 -6.87
N LYS A 162 -14.36 11.96 -6.17
CA LYS A 162 -14.13 13.33 -5.67
C LYS A 162 -14.80 13.79 -4.35
N ALA A 163 -13.99 14.58 -3.64
CA ALA A 163 -14.20 15.39 -2.45
C ALA A 163 -12.99 16.37 -2.39
N PRO A 164 -12.91 17.34 -1.46
CA PRO A 164 -13.95 17.86 -0.56
C PRO A 164 -14.24 19.36 -0.85
N GLU A 165 -15.03 19.99 0.01
CA GLU A 165 -14.80 21.35 0.51
C GLU A 165 -14.92 21.32 2.05
#